data_AF-A0A830B6Y9-F1
#
_entry.id   AF-A0A830B6Y9-F1
#
_cell.length_a   1.000
_cell.length_b   1.000
_cell.length_c   1.000
_cell.angle_alpha   90.00
_cell.angle_beta   90.00
_cell.angle_gamma   90.00
#
_symmetry.space_group_name_H-M   'P 1'
#
loop_
_entity.id
_entity.type
_entity.pdbx_description
1 polymer ?
#
loop_
_entity_poly.entity_id
_entity_poly.type
_entity_poly.pdbx_seq_one_letter_code
_entity_poly.pdbx_strand_id
1 'polypeptide(L)'
;MDLANAPNEDIANMGQRMMDGNIAQADSYKNKIDELFTMVDKLEERVNEVEELYLKLNEPNTSKSAVIIKDKEKEKHIPSMKKLQQDASRREAAASKRMQELMRHFGTIFRQMTQHKWAWPFMQPVDVEGLGLHDYYQIIDRPMDFSTIKNQMEAKDGTGYKHVREICSDVRLVFKNAMKYNDEKSDVYVMAKSLLEKFEEKWLLFLPKVTEEERIREEEEAEAQMNVKLAQEAAHAKLARDISNELYDVDLHIEELREMVVKNCRHMSTVEKRKLGIALSKLSPEDLSKALEIVAQNNPNFQTTLDEVELDINAQSESTLWRLRFFVKDVLKGRRSKSSKNETVNEHDDNIVSKRKREICDALAKTAKRRKNRAMAS
;
A
#
# COMPACT_ATOMS: atom_id res chain seq x y z
N MET A 1 -18.46 -4.41 86.13
CA MET A 1 -18.65 -5.65 85.35
C MET A 1 -18.61 -5.27 83.89
N ASP A 2 -17.80 -6.03 83.18
CA ASP A 2 -17.16 -5.69 81.92
C ASP A 2 -18.06 -5.61 80.69
N LEU A 3 -17.51 -4.85 79.74
CA LEU A 3 -17.82 -4.76 78.32
C LEU A 3 -17.57 -6.11 77.61
N ALA A 4 -18.53 -6.55 76.77
CA ALA A 4 -18.31 -7.45 75.64
C ALA A 4 -19.40 -7.14 74.60
N ASN A 5 -19.13 -6.30 73.59
CA ASN A 5 -18.49 -6.63 72.30
C ASN A 5 -19.31 -7.63 71.46
N ALA A 6 -20.23 -7.12 70.65
CA ALA A 6 -20.88 -7.84 69.55
C ALA A 6 -20.31 -7.29 68.22
N PRO A 7 -19.82 -8.13 67.28
CA PRO A 7 -19.11 -7.65 66.10
C PRO A 7 -20.04 -7.05 65.05
N ASN A 8 -19.53 -5.99 64.45
CA ASN A 8 -20.10 -5.17 63.39
C ASN A 8 -20.08 -5.91 62.03
N GLU A 9 -20.87 -6.97 61.86
CA GLU A 9 -20.89 -7.77 60.62
C GLU A 9 -21.58 -7.03 59.44
N ASP A 10 -22.59 -6.20 59.68
CA ASP A 10 -23.34 -5.53 58.61
C ASP A 10 -22.56 -4.41 57.90
N ILE A 11 -21.71 -3.66 58.62
CA ILE A 11 -20.89 -2.60 58.02
C ILE A 11 -19.72 -3.19 57.23
N ALA A 12 -19.17 -4.33 57.68
CA ALA A 12 -18.13 -5.05 56.96
C ALA A 12 -18.66 -5.63 55.64
N ASN A 13 -19.85 -6.23 55.65
CA ASN A 13 -20.46 -6.87 54.47
C ASN A 13 -20.93 -5.85 53.42
N MET A 14 -21.41 -4.67 53.87
CA MET A 14 -21.76 -3.55 52.99
C MET A 14 -20.51 -2.88 52.39
N GLY A 15 -19.42 -2.77 53.17
CA GLY A 15 -18.10 -2.33 52.69
C GLY A 15 -17.47 -3.30 51.68
N GLN A 16 -17.63 -4.62 51.90
CA GLN A 16 -17.18 -5.67 50.99
C GLN A 16 -17.93 -5.62 49.65
N ARG A 17 -19.27 -5.49 49.67
CA ARG A 17 -20.09 -5.36 48.44
C ARG A 17 -19.78 -4.09 47.64
N MET A 18 -19.48 -2.98 48.30
CA MET A 18 -19.05 -1.75 47.61
C MET A 18 -17.62 -1.85 47.05
N MET A 19 -16.73 -2.59 47.73
CA MET A 19 -15.39 -2.91 47.22
C MET A 19 -15.49 -3.83 46.00
N ASP A 20 -16.27 -4.91 46.08
CA ASP A 20 -16.46 -5.87 44.98
C ASP A 20 -17.11 -5.23 43.75
N GLY A 21 -18.08 -4.33 43.95
CA GLY A 21 -18.69 -3.53 42.87
C GLY A 21 -17.71 -2.57 42.19
N ASN A 22 -16.82 -1.93 42.97
CA ASN A 22 -15.76 -1.07 42.43
C ASN A 22 -14.66 -1.86 41.72
N ILE A 23 -14.34 -3.07 42.18
CA ILE A 23 -13.34 -3.96 41.55
C ILE A 23 -13.89 -4.47 40.21
N ALA A 24 -15.13 -4.96 40.17
CA ALA A 24 -15.77 -5.40 38.93
C ALA A 24 -15.90 -4.26 37.89
N GLN A 25 -16.14 -3.03 38.34
CA GLN A 25 -16.19 -1.86 37.48
C GLN A 25 -14.79 -1.45 36.97
N ALA A 26 -13.76 -1.56 37.81
CA ALA A 26 -12.38 -1.32 37.42
C ALA A 26 -11.88 -2.37 36.40
N ASP A 27 -12.23 -3.63 36.59
CA ASP A 27 -11.91 -4.71 35.65
C ASP A 27 -12.64 -4.52 34.32
N SER A 28 -13.89 -4.02 34.35
CA SER A 28 -14.63 -3.63 33.14
C SER A 28 -13.91 -2.52 32.34
N TYR A 29 -13.41 -1.47 33.01
CA TYR A 29 -12.63 -0.43 32.34
C TYR A 29 -11.30 -0.95 31.79
N LYS A 30 -10.63 -1.81 32.56
CA LYS A 30 -9.37 -2.43 32.14
C LYS A 30 -9.57 -3.24 30.85
N ASN A 31 -10.61 -4.07 30.79
CA ASN A 31 -10.94 -4.85 29.59
C ASN A 31 -11.22 -3.96 28.37
N LYS A 32 -11.98 -2.85 28.54
CA LYS A 32 -12.22 -1.89 27.45
C LYS A 32 -10.96 -1.18 26.99
N ILE A 33 -10.04 -0.86 27.90
CA ILE A 33 -8.74 -0.26 27.57
C ILE A 33 -7.89 -1.27 26.79
N ASP A 34 -7.84 -2.53 27.21
CA ASP A 34 -7.08 -3.58 26.55
C ASP A 34 -7.63 -3.87 25.13
N GLU A 35 -8.95 -3.77 24.95
CA GLU A 35 -9.60 -3.85 23.64
C GLU A 35 -9.20 -2.67 22.73
N LEU A 36 -9.18 -1.44 23.25
CA LEU A 36 -8.70 -0.27 22.51
C LEU A 36 -7.23 -0.38 22.11
N PHE A 37 -6.37 -0.89 23.01
CA PHE A 37 -4.97 -1.15 22.68
C PHE A 37 -4.84 -2.13 21.51
N THR A 38 -5.62 -3.20 21.53
CA THR A 38 -5.64 -4.20 20.46
C THR A 38 -6.12 -3.59 19.13
N MET A 39 -7.11 -2.70 19.15
CA MET A 39 -7.56 -1.99 17.95
C MET A 39 -6.49 -1.04 17.40
N VAL A 40 -5.83 -0.28 18.27
CA VAL A 40 -4.75 0.66 17.87
C VAL A 40 -3.55 -0.08 17.28
N ASP A 41 -3.11 -1.18 17.90
CA ASP A 41 -1.99 -1.99 17.38
C ASP A 41 -2.31 -2.52 15.97
N LYS A 42 -3.54 -2.99 15.72
CA LYS A 42 -3.98 -3.45 14.39
C LYS A 42 -4.05 -2.32 13.36
N LEU A 43 -4.47 -1.13 13.79
CA LEU A 43 -4.51 0.05 12.92
C LEU A 43 -3.10 0.51 12.55
N GLU A 44 -2.17 0.49 13.50
CA GLU A 44 -0.76 0.82 13.27
C GLU A 44 -0.13 -0.12 12.24
N GLU A 45 -0.36 -1.43 12.35
CA GLU A 45 0.09 -2.42 11.37
C GLU A 45 -0.46 -2.12 9.96
N ARG A 46 -1.77 -1.88 9.85
CA ARG A 46 -2.41 -1.56 8.55
C ARG A 46 -1.95 -0.23 7.96
N VAL A 47 -1.65 0.77 8.79
CA VAL A 47 -1.07 2.04 8.32
C VAL A 47 0.32 1.81 7.75
N ASN A 48 1.15 1.02 8.44
CA ASN A 48 2.49 0.68 7.97
C ASN A 48 2.45 -0.10 6.64
N GLU A 49 1.50 -1.03 6.46
CA GLU A 49 1.28 -1.73 5.19
C GLU A 49 0.95 -0.75 4.05
N VAL A 50 0.08 0.24 4.30
CA VAL A 50 -0.25 1.28 3.32
C VAL A 50 0.98 2.13 2.99
N GLU A 51 1.73 2.58 3.99
CA GLU A 51 2.96 3.36 3.78
C GLU A 51 3.99 2.60 2.93
N GLU A 52 4.21 1.32 3.21
CA GLU A 52 5.13 0.48 2.44
C GLU A 52 4.67 0.31 0.99
N LEU A 53 3.36 0.16 0.75
CA LEU A 53 2.78 0.09 -0.59
C LEU A 53 2.97 1.42 -1.36
N TYR A 54 2.79 2.57 -0.71
CA TYR A 54 3.04 3.88 -1.32
C TYR A 54 4.52 4.11 -1.65
N LEU A 55 5.43 3.60 -0.83
CA LEU A 55 6.87 3.66 -1.10
C LEU A 55 7.27 2.80 -2.31
N LYS A 56 6.69 1.60 -2.46
CA LYS A 56 6.93 0.72 -3.63
C LYS A 56 6.42 1.31 -4.95
N LEU A 57 5.31 2.05 -4.93
CA LEU A 57 4.77 2.73 -6.12
C LEU A 57 5.56 3.97 -6.54
N ASN A 58 6.33 4.56 -5.63
CA ASN A 58 7.15 5.76 -5.87
C ASN A 58 8.60 5.45 -6.28
N GLU A 59 8.96 4.18 -6.54
CA GLU A 59 10.24 3.89 -7.19
C GLU A 59 10.26 4.49 -8.61
N PRO A 60 11.25 5.35 -8.93
CA PRO A 60 11.22 6.15 -10.14
C PRO A 60 11.69 5.33 -11.35
N ASN A 61 10.78 4.61 -12.00
CA ASN A 61 10.94 4.29 -13.41
C ASN A 61 10.21 5.36 -14.25
N THR A 62 11.00 6.38 -14.61
CA THR A 62 10.86 7.29 -15.75
C THR A 62 9.44 7.65 -16.21
N SER A 63 8.95 8.81 -15.74
CA SER A 63 8.54 9.97 -16.57
C SER A 63 7.62 10.87 -15.75
N LYS A 64 8.10 12.07 -15.46
CA LYS A 64 7.35 13.12 -14.76
C LYS A 64 6.12 13.52 -15.58
N SER A 65 4.94 13.37 -14.99
CA SER A 65 3.83 14.30 -15.19
C SER A 65 2.98 14.30 -13.94
N ALA A 66 3.25 15.29 -13.09
CA ALA A 66 2.38 15.66 -12.00
C ALA A 66 1.07 16.19 -12.60
N VAL A 67 0.03 15.38 -12.60
CA VAL A 67 -1.33 15.86 -12.85
C VAL A 67 -1.97 16.09 -11.49
N ILE A 68 -2.00 17.37 -11.11
CA ILE A 68 -2.86 17.90 -10.05
C ILE A 68 -4.30 17.65 -10.52
N ILE A 69 -4.96 16.61 -10.01
CA ILE A 69 -6.40 16.45 -10.20
C ILE A 69 -7.10 17.11 -9.03
N LYS A 70 -7.62 18.30 -9.33
CA LYS A 70 -8.62 18.98 -8.50
C LYS A 70 -9.80 18.06 -8.27
N ASP A 71 -10.14 17.99 -6.99
CA ASP A 71 -11.36 17.49 -6.39
C ASP A 71 -12.60 17.81 -7.24
N LYS A 72 -13.13 16.78 -7.91
CA LYS A 72 -14.51 16.68 -8.35
C LYS A 72 -14.89 15.21 -8.29
N GLU A 73 -15.59 14.85 -7.22
CA GLU A 73 -16.37 13.63 -7.08
C GLU A 73 -17.28 13.44 -8.31
N LYS A 74 -16.76 12.70 -9.28
CA LYS A 74 -17.55 11.82 -10.12
C LYS A 74 -16.90 10.47 -9.93
N GLU A 75 -17.52 9.62 -9.11
CA GLU A 75 -17.25 8.18 -9.10
C GLU A 75 -17.43 7.64 -10.52
N LYS A 76 -16.38 7.73 -11.33
CA LYS A 76 -16.23 6.85 -12.48
C LYS A 76 -16.07 5.47 -11.88
N HIS A 77 -16.96 4.56 -12.26
CA HIS A 77 -16.99 3.18 -11.80
C HIS A 77 -15.61 2.53 -12.01
N ILE A 78 -14.82 2.45 -10.94
CA ILE A 78 -13.49 1.83 -10.96
C ILE A 78 -13.68 0.34 -11.31
N PRO A 79 -13.07 -0.16 -12.38
CA PRO A 79 -13.23 -1.55 -12.77
C PRO A 79 -12.72 -2.50 -11.69
N SER A 80 -13.54 -3.48 -11.29
CA SER A 80 -13.11 -4.56 -10.41
C SER A 80 -11.94 -5.35 -11.04
N MET A 81 -11.05 -5.92 -10.22
CA MET A 81 -9.97 -6.81 -10.67
C MET A 81 -10.46 -7.94 -11.59
N LYS A 82 -11.66 -8.50 -11.32
CA LYS A 82 -12.27 -9.52 -12.20
C LYS A 82 -12.63 -8.97 -13.58
N LYS A 83 -13.08 -7.71 -13.63
CA LYS A 83 -13.41 -7.01 -14.88
C LYS A 83 -12.15 -6.69 -15.68
N LEU A 84 -11.09 -6.22 -15.03
CA LEU A 84 -9.78 -5.98 -15.67
C LEU A 84 -9.21 -7.25 -16.32
N GLN A 85 -9.32 -8.39 -15.65
CA GLN A 85 -8.87 -9.67 -16.21
C GLN A 85 -9.69 -10.09 -17.43
N GLN A 86 -11.02 -9.94 -17.37
CA GLN A 86 -11.91 -10.23 -18.50
C GLN A 86 -11.64 -9.30 -19.70
N ASP A 87 -11.44 -8.01 -19.43
CA ASP A 87 -11.10 -7.02 -20.45
C ASP A 87 -9.72 -7.33 -21.08
N ALA A 88 -8.77 -7.84 -20.29
CA ALA A 88 -7.47 -8.29 -20.80
C ALA A 88 -7.61 -9.47 -21.78
N SER A 89 -8.33 -10.52 -21.39
CA SER A 89 -8.59 -11.66 -22.29
C SER A 89 -9.35 -11.25 -23.55
N ARG A 90 -10.29 -10.31 -23.44
CA ARG A 90 -11.03 -9.79 -24.61
C ARG A 90 -10.12 -9.01 -25.56
N ARG A 91 -9.22 -8.19 -25.04
CA ARG A 91 -8.24 -7.42 -25.81
C ARG A 91 -7.26 -8.33 -26.53
N GLU A 92 -6.73 -9.33 -25.84
CA GLU A 92 -5.84 -10.34 -26.43
C GLU A 92 -6.52 -11.12 -27.55
N ALA A 93 -7.77 -11.53 -27.36
CA ALA A 93 -8.57 -12.19 -28.39
C ALA A 93 -8.82 -11.27 -29.61
N ALA A 94 -9.06 -9.97 -29.39
CA ALA A 94 -9.22 -9.01 -30.47
C ALA A 94 -7.91 -8.80 -31.26
N ALA A 95 -6.79 -8.59 -30.56
CA ALA A 95 -5.47 -8.47 -31.17
C ALA A 95 -5.08 -9.72 -31.97
N SER A 96 -5.39 -10.91 -31.43
CA SER A 96 -5.17 -12.18 -32.12
C SER A 96 -5.98 -12.28 -33.42
N LYS A 97 -7.26 -11.85 -33.42
CA LYS A 97 -8.09 -11.82 -34.63
C LYS A 97 -7.55 -10.86 -35.69
N ARG A 98 -7.11 -9.66 -35.29
CA ARG A 98 -6.52 -8.68 -36.22
C ARG A 98 -5.21 -9.21 -36.81
N MET A 99 -4.36 -9.84 -36.00
CA MET A 99 -3.14 -10.49 -36.48
C MET A 99 -3.44 -11.64 -37.45
N GLN A 100 -4.44 -12.48 -37.17
CA GLN A 100 -4.86 -13.54 -38.09
C GLN A 100 -5.35 -12.99 -39.45
N GLU A 101 -6.04 -11.84 -39.44
CA GLU A 101 -6.45 -11.15 -40.66
C GLU A 101 -5.23 -10.68 -41.48
N LEU A 102 -4.24 -10.09 -40.82
CA LEU A 102 -2.99 -9.70 -41.46
C LEU A 102 -2.24 -10.92 -42.03
N MET A 103 -2.17 -12.02 -41.28
CA MET A 103 -1.56 -13.29 -41.74
C MET A 103 -2.28 -13.82 -42.99
N ARG A 104 -3.62 -13.77 -43.02
CA ARG A 104 -4.41 -14.20 -44.19
C ARG A 104 -4.17 -13.31 -45.41
N HIS A 105 -4.11 -11.99 -45.22
CA HIS A 105 -3.76 -11.05 -46.28
C HIS A 105 -2.33 -11.31 -46.80
N PHE A 106 -1.37 -11.49 -45.90
CA PHE A 106 0.00 -11.82 -46.27
C PHE A 106 0.09 -13.14 -47.02
N GLY A 107 -0.72 -14.15 -46.66
CA GLY A 107 -0.83 -15.42 -47.39
C GLY A 107 -1.17 -15.23 -48.88
N THR A 108 -1.86 -14.15 -49.25
CA THR A 108 -2.09 -13.81 -50.67
C THR A 108 -0.84 -13.27 -51.36
N ILE A 109 -0.04 -12.45 -50.68
CA ILE A 109 1.26 -12.00 -51.19
C ILE A 109 2.17 -13.21 -51.37
N PHE A 110 2.27 -14.07 -50.35
CA PHE A 110 3.07 -15.28 -50.38
C PHE A 110 2.66 -16.24 -51.51
N ARG A 111 1.34 -16.43 -51.72
CA ARG A 111 0.83 -17.22 -52.86
C ARG A 111 1.26 -16.65 -54.22
N GLN A 112 1.26 -15.33 -54.38
CA GLN A 112 1.73 -14.69 -55.63
C GLN A 112 3.24 -14.91 -55.87
N MET A 113 4.03 -15.03 -54.80
CA MET A 113 5.45 -15.36 -54.89
C MET A 113 5.66 -16.82 -55.31
N THR A 114 4.99 -17.75 -54.63
CA THR A 114 5.11 -19.20 -54.88
C THR A 114 4.57 -19.63 -56.25
N GLN A 115 3.61 -18.89 -56.82
CA GLN A 115 3.07 -19.14 -58.17
C GLN A 115 3.87 -18.46 -59.28
N HIS A 116 4.93 -17.72 -58.96
CA HIS A 116 5.74 -17.06 -59.98
C HIS A 116 6.52 -18.08 -60.81
N LYS A 117 6.70 -17.82 -62.11
CA LYS A 117 7.45 -18.71 -63.04
C LYS A 117 8.90 -18.98 -62.62
N TRP A 118 9.48 -18.10 -61.80
CA TRP A 118 10.85 -18.22 -61.27
C TRP A 118 10.90 -18.71 -59.81
N ALA A 119 9.77 -19.13 -59.25
CA ALA A 119 9.71 -19.58 -57.86
C ALA A 119 10.30 -20.97 -57.65
N TRP A 120 10.38 -21.79 -58.71
CA TRP A 120 10.70 -23.22 -58.63
C TRP A 120 11.99 -23.55 -57.87
N PRO A 121 13.11 -22.79 -57.92
CA PRO A 121 14.32 -23.11 -57.15
C PRO A 121 14.15 -22.95 -55.64
N PHE A 122 13.14 -22.18 -55.23
CA PHE A 122 12.89 -21.76 -53.85
C PHE A 122 11.74 -22.54 -53.20
N MET A 123 11.14 -23.50 -53.93
CA MET A 123 9.94 -24.20 -53.49
C MET A 123 10.20 -25.25 -52.42
N GLN A 124 11.39 -25.83 -52.38
CA GLN A 124 11.80 -26.91 -51.47
C GLN A 124 13.18 -26.57 -50.88
N PRO A 125 13.58 -27.22 -49.78
CA PRO A 125 14.95 -27.13 -49.28
C PRO A 125 15.96 -27.47 -50.39
N VAL A 126 17.12 -26.80 -50.38
CA VAL A 126 18.17 -27.07 -51.37
C VAL A 126 18.65 -28.51 -51.24
N ASP A 127 18.54 -29.28 -52.32
CA ASP A 127 19.03 -30.66 -52.41
C ASP A 127 20.55 -30.66 -52.61
N VAL A 128 21.28 -30.45 -51.52
CA VAL A 128 22.74 -30.34 -51.55
C VAL A 128 23.43 -31.62 -52.01
N GLU A 129 22.83 -32.80 -51.75
CA GLU A 129 23.37 -34.08 -52.20
C GLU A 129 23.15 -34.28 -53.69
N GLY A 130 21.91 -34.09 -54.16
CA GLY A 130 21.56 -34.23 -55.58
C GLY A 130 22.26 -33.22 -56.49
N LEU A 131 22.61 -32.04 -55.96
CA LEU A 131 23.35 -30.99 -56.68
C LEU A 131 24.87 -31.01 -56.44
N GLY A 132 25.38 -31.88 -55.56
CA GLY A 132 26.82 -31.98 -55.27
C GLY A 132 27.41 -30.75 -54.55
N LEU A 133 26.61 -30.06 -53.73
CA LEU A 133 26.96 -28.80 -53.06
C LEU A 133 27.56 -29.06 -51.67
N HIS A 134 28.81 -29.52 -51.62
CA HIS A 134 29.46 -29.93 -50.36
C HIS A 134 29.77 -28.79 -49.38
N ASP A 135 29.75 -27.55 -49.84
CA ASP A 135 30.05 -26.34 -49.06
C ASP A 135 28.80 -25.55 -48.64
N TYR A 136 27.59 -25.96 -49.05
CA TYR A 136 26.38 -25.18 -48.86
C TYR A 136 26.12 -24.80 -47.39
N TYR A 137 26.18 -25.77 -46.47
CA TYR A 137 25.98 -25.51 -45.04
C TYR A 137 27.18 -24.86 -44.34
N GLN A 138 28.32 -24.72 -45.03
CA GLN A 138 29.45 -23.93 -44.53
C GLN A 138 29.26 -22.45 -44.86
N ILE A 139 28.56 -22.15 -45.96
CA ILE A 139 28.29 -20.80 -46.43
C ILE A 139 26.94 -20.29 -45.92
N ILE A 140 25.92 -21.15 -45.83
CA ILE A 140 24.55 -20.80 -45.46
C ILE A 140 24.23 -21.31 -44.07
N ASP A 141 24.15 -20.37 -43.12
CA ASP A 141 23.94 -20.66 -41.70
C ASP A 141 22.53 -21.17 -41.38
N ARG A 142 21.52 -20.57 -42.02
CA ARG A 142 20.12 -20.94 -41.83
C ARG A 142 19.46 -21.14 -43.19
N PRO A 143 19.41 -22.38 -43.71
CA PRO A 143 18.65 -22.71 -44.91
C PRO A 143 17.17 -22.33 -44.74
N MET A 144 16.53 -21.90 -45.83
CA MET A 144 15.11 -21.56 -45.84
C MET A 144 14.54 -21.71 -47.24
N ASP A 145 13.26 -22.08 -47.32
CA ASP A 145 12.53 -22.29 -48.57
C ASP A 145 11.02 -22.06 -48.36
N PHE A 146 10.27 -21.97 -49.46
CA PHE A 146 8.83 -21.69 -49.39
C PHE A 146 8.00 -22.81 -48.77
N SER A 147 8.40 -24.08 -48.86
CA SER A 147 7.66 -25.15 -48.19
C SER A 147 7.82 -25.08 -46.68
N THR A 148 9.03 -24.79 -46.20
CA THR A 148 9.29 -24.57 -44.77
C THR A 148 8.46 -23.40 -44.23
N ILE A 149 8.49 -22.26 -44.91
CA ILE A 149 7.67 -21.09 -44.55
C ILE A 149 6.18 -21.45 -44.55
N LYS A 150 5.70 -22.13 -45.60
CA LYS A 150 4.30 -22.52 -45.71
C LYS A 150 3.87 -23.44 -44.55
N ASN A 151 4.66 -24.45 -44.25
CA ASN A 151 4.38 -25.38 -43.16
C ASN A 151 4.32 -24.65 -41.82
N GLN A 152 5.21 -23.68 -41.58
CA GLN A 152 5.21 -22.89 -40.36
C GLN A 152 4.05 -21.88 -40.30
N MET A 153 3.58 -21.34 -41.43
CA MET A 153 2.35 -20.56 -41.50
C MET A 153 1.09 -21.38 -41.19
N GLU A 154 1.10 -22.67 -41.50
CA GLU A 154 -0.05 -23.58 -41.35
C GLU A 154 -0.01 -24.40 -40.05
N ALA A 155 1.04 -24.23 -39.22
CA ALA A 155 1.24 -24.97 -37.98
C ALA A 155 0.11 -24.71 -36.95
N LYS A 156 -0.40 -25.80 -36.36
CA LYS A 156 -1.54 -25.78 -35.42
C LYS A 156 -1.16 -26.05 -33.96
N ASP A 157 0.08 -26.47 -33.73
CA ASP A 157 0.62 -26.83 -32.42
C ASP A 157 1.18 -25.64 -31.63
N GLY A 158 1.08 -24.43 -32.18
CA GLY A 158 1.59 -23.20 -31.57
C GLY A 158 3.06 -22.90 -31.90
N THR A 159 3.72 -23.71 -32.74
CA THR A 159 5.07 -23.44 -33.25
C THR A 159 5.11 -22.50 -34.46
N GLY A 160 3.94 -22.17 -35.00
CA GLY A 160 3.81 -21.29 -36.14
C GLY A 160 4.17 -19.84 -35.84
N TYR A 161 4.23 -19.04 -36.90
CA TYR A 161 4.57 -17.62 -36.79
C TYR A 161 3.53 -16.84 -35.96
N LYS A 162 4.02 -15.93 -35.11
CA LYS A 162 3.17 -15.05 -34.29
C LYS A 162 2.89 -13.73 -34.98
N HIS A 163 3.85 -13.23 -35.75
CA HIS A 163 3.77 -11.94 -36.44
C HIS A 163 4.16 -12.04 -37.91
N VAL A 164 3.48 -11.26 -38.76
CA VAL A 164 3.76 -11.25 -40.21
C VAL A 164 5.22 -10.88 -40.52
N ARG A 165 5.85 -10.05 -39.67
CA ARG A 165 7.27 -9.67 -39.81
C ARG A 165 8.21 -10.87 -39.72
N GLU A 166 7.86 -11.91 -38.97
CA GLU A 166 8.64 -13.15 -38.90
C GLU A 166 8.64 -13.85 -40.26
N ILE A 167 7.44 -13.99 -40.87
CA ILE A 167 7.30 -14.58 -42.20
C ILE A 167 8.10 -13.79 -43.24
N CYS A 168 8.02 -12.46 -43.18
CA CYS A 168 8.76 -11.58 -44.08
C CYS A 168 10.27 -11.74 -43.95
N SER A 169 10.75 -11.97 -42.72
CA SER A 169 12.16 -12.19 -42.46
C SER A 169 12.63 -13.50 -43.09
N ASP A 170 11.80 -14.54 -43.04
CA ASP A 170 12.11 -15.83 -43.66
C ASP A 170 12.00 -15.78 -45.19
N VAL A 171 11.01 -15.10 -45.76
CA VAL A 171 10.94 -14.87 -47.22
C VAL A 171 12.19 -14.13 -47.72
N ARG A 172 12.64 -13.09 -47.01
CA ARG A 172 13.89 -12.40 -47.33
C ARG A 172 15.09 -13.33 -47.22
N LEU A 173 15.10 -14.21 -46.23
CA LEU A 173 16.19 -15.15 -46.01
C LEU A 173 16.34 -16.13 -47.18
N VAL A 174 15.23 -16.65 -47.73
CA VAL A 174 15.27 -17.51 -48.93
C VAL A 174 16.09 -16.86 -50.04
N PHE A 175 15.75 -15.62 -50.39
CA PHE A 175 16.43 -14.91 -51.48
C PHE A 175 17.85 -14.47 -51.11
N LYS A 176 18.07 -14.01 -49.87
CA LYS A 176 19.40 -13.62 -49.40
C LYS A 176 20.37 -14.81 -49.40
N ASN A 177 19.93 -15.99 -48.99
CA ASN A 177 20.74 -17.21 -49.04
C ASN A 177 21.08 -17.59 -50.49
N ALA A 178 20.09 -17.53 -51.38
CA ALA A 178 20.32 -17.80 -52.79
C ALA A 178 21.35 -16.82 -53.40
N MET A 179 21.22 -15.52 -53.13
CA MET A 179 22.18 -14.52 -53.60
C MET A 179 23.55 -14.61 -52.93
N LYS A 180 23.61 -15.08 -51.67
CA LYS A 180 24.87 -15.28 -50.93
C LYS A 180 25.66 -16.46 -51.49
N TYR A 181 24.98 -17.55 -51.83
CA TYR A 181 25.62 -18.78 -52.30
C TYR A 181 25.99 -18.75 -53.79
N ASN A 182 25.15 -18.15 -54.63
CA ASN A 182 25.31 -18.21 -56.08
C ASN A 182 26.02 -16.96 -56.64
N ASP A 183 26.77 -17.14 -57.73
CA ASP A 183 27.39 -16.02 -58.48
C ASP A 183 26.33 -15.05 -59.03
N GLU A 184 26.63 -13.75 -59.06
CA GLU A 184 25.70 -12.70 -59.47
C GLU A 184 25.18 -12.84 -60.91
N LYS A 185 25.93 -13.55 -61.77
CA LYS A 185 25.54 -13.81 -63.17
C LYS A 185 24.73 -15.10 -63.33
N SER A 186 24.60 -15.91 -62.28
CA SER A 186 23.82 -17.14 -62.33
C SER A 186 22.33 -16.84 -62.44
N ASP A 187 21.61 -17.73 -63.12
CA ASP A 187 20.16 -17.64 -63.26
C ASP A 187 19.46 -17.60 -61.90
N VAL A 188 19.91 -18.42 -60.93
CA VAL A 188 19.32 -18.49 -59.58
C VAL A 188 19.49 -17.17 -58.82
N TYR A 189 20.65 -16.52 -58.94
CA TYR A 189 20.86 -15.20 -58.33
C TYR A 189 19.92 -14.16 -58.94
N VAL A 190 19.85 -14.09 -60.28
CA VAL A 190 18.97 -13.14 -60.98
C VAL A 190 17.50 -13.37 -60.61
N MET A 191 17.06 -14.64 -60.57
CA MET A 191 15.71 -15.01 -60.13
C MET A 191 15.43 -14.56 -58.69
N ALA A 192 16.37 -14.81 -57.76
CA ALA A 192 16.23 -14.45 -56.36
C ALA A 192 16.13 -12.92 -56.18
N LYS A 193 17.00 -12.16 -56.85
CA LYS A 193 17.01 -10.70 -56.82
C LYS A 193 15.69 -10.13 -57.34
N SER A 194 15.23 -10.57 -58.51
CA SER A 194 13.97 -10.08 -59.10
C SER A 194 12.75 -10.44 -58.26
N LEU A 195 12.72 -11.63 -57.65
CA LEU A 195 11.62 -12.01 -56.76
C LEU A 195 11.65 -11.24 -55.44
N LEU A 196 12.83 -10.97 -54.89
CA LEU A 196 12.97 -10.14 -53.70
C LEU A 196 12.47 -8.71 -53.96
N GLU A 197 12.84 -8.08 -55.09
CA GLU A 197 12.36 -6.75 -55.47
C GLU A 197 10.82 -6.71 -55.54
N LYS A 198 10.21 -7.69 -56.24
CA LYS A 198 8.76 -7.81 -56.33
C LYS A 198 8.08 -8.07 -54.98
N PHE A 199 8.74 -8.82 -54.10
CA PHE A 199 8.26 -9.02 -52.74
C PHE A 199 8.28 -7.72 -51.94
N GLU A 200 9.38 -6.96 -51.99
CA GLU A 200 9.51 -5.69 -51.26
C GLU A 200 8.50 -4.64 -51.73
N GLU A 201 8.20 -4.57 -53.05
CA GLU A 201 7.12 -3.70 -53.57
C GLU A 201 5.77 -4.04 -52.93
N LYS A 202 5.42 -5.33 -52.86
CA LYS A 202 4.17 -5.78 -52.24
C LYS A 202 4.17 -5.59 -50.74
N TRP A 203 5.31 -5.83 -50.10
CA TRP A 203 5.49 -5.62 -48.68
C TRP A 203 5.32 -4.15 -48.32
N LEU A 204 5.89 -3.22 -49.09
CA LEU A 204 5.76 -1.79 -48.84
C LEU A 204 4.31 -1.31 -48.89
N LEU A 205 3.48 -1.86 -49.78
CA LEU A 205 2.05 -1.58 -49.84
C LEU A 205 1.27 -2.18 -48.65
N PHE A 206 1.77 -3.27 -48.07
CA PHE A 206 1.14 -3.96 -46.95
C PHE A 206 1.61 -3.44 -45.58
N LEU A 207 2.83 -2.92 -45.50
CA LEU A 207 3.51 -2.45 -44.30
C LEU A 207 2.66 -1.45 -43.49
N PRO A 208 1.95 -0.45 -44.08
CA PRO A 208 1.11 0.45 -43.30
C PRO A 208 0.05 -0.26 -42.46
N LYS A 209 -0.51 -1.37 -42.96
CA LYS A 209 -1.50 -2.16 -42.19
C LYS A 209 -0.87 -2.88 -41.02
N VAL A 210 0.36 -3.39 -41.19
CA VAL A 210 1.10 -4.05 -40.10
C VAL A 210 1.50 -3.04 -39.03
N THR A 211 2.03 -1.88 -39.45
CA THR A 211 2.42 -0.80 -38.53
C THR A 211 1.23 -0.26 -37.76
N GLU A 212 0.07 -0.08 -38.40
CA GLU A 212 -1.13 0.39 -37.69
C GLU A 212 -1.60 -0.61 -36.63
N GLU A 213 -1.57 -1.92 -36.91
CA GLU A 213 -1.94 -2.93 -35.92
C GLU A 213 -0.96 -3.00 -34.74
N GLU A 214 0.34 -2.78 -34.99
CA GLU A 214 1.35 -2.66 -33.94
C GLU A 214 1.09 -1.42 -33.06
N ARG A 215 0.80 -0.27 -33.69
CA ARG A 215 0.45 0.97 -32.99
C ARG A 215 -0.81 0.81 -32.12
N ILE A 216 -1.86 0.19 -32.67
CA ILE A 216 -3.10 -0.08 -31.92
C ILE A 216 -2.79 -0.96 -30.70
N ARG A 217 -1.96 -1.99 -30.86
CA ARG A 217 -1.60 -2.90 -29.76
C ARG A 217 -0.83 -2.19 -28.65
N GLU A 218 0.12 -1.32 -29.01
CA GLU A 218 0.88 -0.51 -28.05
C GLU A 218 -0.04 0.45 -27.27
N GLU A 219 -0.98 1.12 -27.96
CA GLU A 219 -1.96 2.01 -27.33
C GLU A 219 -2.91 1.24 -26.40
N GLU A 220 -3.43 0.09 -26.86
CA GLU A 220 -4.26 -0.84 -26.11
C GLU A 220 -3.56 -1.36 -24.82
N GLU A 221 -2.25 -1.62 -24.90
CA GLU A 221 -1.44 -2.05 -23.75
C GLU A 221 -1.16 -0.91 -22.78
N ALA A 222 -0.83 0.29 -23.28
CA ALA A 222 -0.63 1.48 -22.47
C ALA A 222 -1.91 1.87 -21.70
N GLU A 223 -3.07 1.81 -22.37
CA GLU A 223 -4.37 2.03 -21.71
C GLU A 223 -4.63 0.97 -20.63
N ALA A 224 -4.32 -0.29 -20.89
CA ALA A 224 -4.48 -1.36 -19.92
C ALA A 224 -3.60 -1.14 -18.67
N GLN A 225 -2.34 -0.75 -18.85
CA GLN A 225 -1.43 -0.42 -17.76
C GLN A 225 -1.93 0.77 -16.94
N MET A 226 -2.42 1.82 -17.62
CA MET A 226 -3.01 2.99 -16.96
C MET A 226 -4.24 2.59 -16.13
N ASN A 227 -5.12 1.74 -16.66
CA ASN A 227 -6.31 1.27 -15.95
C ASN A 227 -5.96 0.43 -14.71
N VAL A 228 -4.92 -0.41 -14.79
CA VAL A 228 -4.41 -1.17 -13.63
C VAL A 228 -3.90 -0.21 -12.54
N LYS A 229 -3.10 0.80 -12.93
CA LYS A 229 -2.59 1.80 -11.99
C LYS A 229 -3.72 2.59 -11.33
N LEU A 230 -4.72 3.03 -12.09
CA LEU A 230 -5.89 3.73 -11.57
C LEU A 230 -6.69 2.87 -10.58
N ALA A 231 -6.84 1.58 -10.86
CA ALA A 231 -7.53 0.65 -9.96
C ALA A 231 -6.76 0.41 -8.66
N GLN A 232 -5.42 0.33 -8.72
CA GLN A 232 -4.56 0.26 -7.54
C GLN A 232 -4.66 1.53 -6.69
N GLU A 233 -4.54 2.70 -7.31
CA GLU A 233 -4.68 4.00 -6.63
C GLU A 233 -6.04 4.14 -5.95
N ALA A 234 -7.12 3.72 -6.62
CA ALA A 234 -8.45 3.72 -6.04
C ALA A 234 -8.61 2.74 -4.86
N ALA A 235 -8.02 1.55 -4.95
CA ALA A 235 -8.01 0.59 -3.85
C ALA A 235 -7.26 1.15 -2.63
N HIS A 236 -6.13 1.83 -2.87
CA HIS A 236 -5.36 2.50 -1.81
C HIS A 236 -6.14 3.65 -1.18
N ALA A 237 -6.78 4.49 -1.99
CA ALA A 237 -7.62 5.59 -1.49
C ALA A 237 -8.80 5.06 -0.66
N LYS A 238 -9.39 3.91 -1.03
CA LYS A 238 -10.41 3.25 -0.21
C LYS A 238 -9.84 2.78 1.13
N LEU A 239 -8.71 2.09 1.14
CA LEU A 239 -8.08 1.62 2.37
C LEU A 239 -7.72 2.78 3.31
N ALA A 240 -7.19 3.88 2.77
CA ALA A 240 -6.90 5.09 3.54
C ALA A 240 -8.16 5.70 4.18
N ARG A 241 -9.30 5.74 3.45
CA ARG A 241 -10.58 6.19 4.02
C ARG A 241 -11.08 5.23 5.10
N ASP A 242 -10.98 3.93 4.88
CA ASP A 242 -11.42 2.92 5.85
C ASP A 242 -10.61 3.04 7.16
N ILE A 243 -9.28 3.19 7.08
CA ILE A 243 -8.41 3.45 8.25
C ILE A 243 -8.78 4.77 8.95
N SER A 244 -9.05 5.84 8.19
CA SER A 244 -9.45 7.13 8.77
C SER A 244 -10.77 7.04 9.53
N ASN A 245 -11.72 6.23 9.05
CA ASN A 245 -13.00 6.01 9.74
C ASN A 245 -12.79 5.21 11.03
N GLU A 246 -12.00 4.14 10.99
CA GLU A 246 -11.70 3.34 12.18
C GLU A 246 -10.94 4.14 13.25
N LEU A 247 -10.03 5.04 12.85
CA LEU A 247 -9.37 5.96 13.77
C LEU A 247 -10.37 6.92 14.44
N TYR A 248 -11.36 7.40 13.70
CA TYR A 248 -12.42 8.24 14.25
C TYR A 248 -13.27 7.48 15.27
N ASP A 249 -13.61 6.22 14.98
CA ASP A 249 -14.36 5.37 15.90
C ASP A 249 -13.56 5.11 17.19
N VAL A 250 -12.26 4.84 17.09
CA VAL A 250 -11.38 4.69 18.26
C VAL A 250 -11.33 5.97 19.09
N ASP A 251 -11.19 7.13 18.46
CA ASP A 251 -11.22 8.44 19.15
C ASP A 251 -12.55 8.63 19.90
N LEU A 252 -13.69 8.25 19.30
CA LEU A 252 -15.00 8.32 19.93
C LEU A 252 -15.10 7.40 21.16
N HIS A 253 -14.64 6.14 21.04
CA HIS A 253 -14.63 5.21 22.18
C HIS A 253 -13.74 5.69 23.33
N ILE A 254 -12.61 6.34 23.03
CA ILE A 254 -11.73 6.94 24.05
C ILE A 254 -12.46 8.04 24.81
N GLU A 255 -13.19 8.92 24.13
CA GLU A 255 -13.96 9.99 24.78
C GLU A 255 -15.12 9.44 25.62
N GLU A 256 -15.85 8.44 25.12
CA GLU A 256 -16.88 7.76 25.92
C GLU A 256 -16.29 7.11 27.18
N LEU A 257 -15.11 6.47 27.06
CA LEU A 257 -14.43 5.88 28.21
C LEU A 257 -14.01 6.93 29.23
N ARG A 258 -13.50 8.08 28.76
CA ARG A 258 -13.14 9.22 29.61
C ARG A 258 -14.36 9.74 30.35
N GLU A 259 -15.48 9.95 29.67
CA GLU A 259 -16.72 10.39 30.30
C GLU A 259 -17.24 9.40 31.33
N MET A 260 -17.25 8.09 31.02
CA MET A 260 -17.65 7.05 31.96
C MET A 260 -16.77 7.05 33.21
N VAL A 261 -15.44 7.13 33.05
CA VAL A 261 -14.52 7.16 34.19
C VAL A 261 -14.75 8.42 35.02
N VAL A 262 -14.90 9.59 34.39
CA VAL A 262 -15.16 10.85 35.08
C VAL A 262 -16.48 10.80 35.85
N LYS A 263 -17.55 10.22 35.28
CA LYS A 263 -18.86 10.09 35.94
C LYS A 263 -18.82 9.17 37.16
N ASN A 264 -18.00 8.13 37.13
CA ASN A 264 -17.88 7.16 38.22
C ASN A 264 -16.79 7.53 39.24
N CYS A 265 -16.06 8.63 39.03
CA CYS A 265 -15.10 9.14 40.01
C CYS A 265 -15.83 9.60 41.28
N ARG A 266 -15.42 9.04 42.43
CA ARG A 266 -15.88 9.52 43.74
C ARG A 266 -15.47 10.97 43.96
N HIS A 267 -16.36 11.80 44.49
CA HIS A 267 -16.00 13.15 44.94
C HIS A 267 -14.88 13.15 45.98
N MET A 268 -13.87 14.00 45.79
CA MET A 268 -12.79 14.17 46.74
C MET A 268 -13.31 14.88 48.00
N SER A 269 -13.07 14.28 49.18
CA SER A 269 -13.51 14.88 50.44
C SER A 269 -12.75 16.18 50.74
N THR A 270 -13.34 17.06 51.56
CA THR A 270 -12.69 18.31 52.01
C THR A 270 -11.34 18.06 52.69
N VAL A 271 -11.21 16.95 53.41
CA VAL A 271 -9.96 16.52 54.05
C VAL A 271 -8.91 16.13 53.01
N GLU A 272 -9.29 15.43 51.94
CA GLU A 272 -8.40 15.09 50.84
C GLU A 272 -8.00 16.31 50.00
N LYS A 273 -8.93 17.25 49.75
CA LYS A 273 -8.64 18.55 49.12
C LYS A 273 -7.59 19.33 49.91
N ARG A 274 -7.72 19.40 51.24
CA ARG A 274 -6.73 20.04 52.12
C ARG A 274 -5.36 19.34 52.07
N LYS A 275 -5.34 18.01 52.11
CA LYS A 275 -4.09 17.22 51.99
C LYS A 275 -3.40 17.43 50.64
N LEU A 276 -4.17 17.55 49.57
CA LEU A 276 -3.64 17.85 48.23
C LEU A 276 -3.00 19.23 48.17
N GLY A 277 -3.64 20.26 48.72
CA GLY A 277 -3.07 21.61 48.79
C GLY A 277 -1.74 21.66 49.55
N ILE A 278 -1.67 20.97 50.70
CA ILE A 278 -0.43 20.85 51.47
C ILE A 278 0.65 20.04 50.71
N ALA A 279 0.25 19.12 49.85
CA ALA A 279 1.19 18.33 49.05
C ALA A 279 1.71 19.11 47.84
N LEU A 280 0.88 19.98 47.24
CA LEU A 280 1.27 20.90 46.17
C LEU A 280 2.34 21.90 46.64
N SER A 281 2.23 22.43 47.86
CA SER A 281 3.23 23.34 48.43
C SER A 281 4.60 22.67 48.72
N LYS A 282 4.70 21.34 48.58
CA LYS A 282 5.94 20.57 48.76
C LYS A 282 6.62 20.20 47.44
N LEU A 283 6.04 20.58 46.30
CA LEU A 283 6.61 20.33 44.98
C LEU A 283 7.81 21.25 44.70
N SER A 284 8.67 20.83 43.77
CA SER A 284 9.68 21.71 43.17
C SER A 284 8.98 22.76 42.28
N PRO A 285 9.62 23.89 41.97
CA PRO A 285 9.09 24.87 41.01
C PRO A 285 8.73 24.24 39.65
N GLU A 286 9.55 23.30 39.15
CA GLU A 286 9.33 22.63 37.87
C GLU A 286 8.13 21.67 37.91
N ASP A 287 7.96 20.90 39.00
CA ASP A 287 6.82 19.98 39.14
C ASP A 287 5.53 20.72 39.49
N LEU A 288 5.63 21.86 40.17
CA LEU A 288 4.50 22.75 40.42
C LEU A 288 4.00 23.35 39.10
N SER A 289 4.88 23.79 38.22
CA SER A 289 4.52 24.29 36.89
C SER A 289 3.73 23.23 36.09
N LYS A 290 4.20 21.97 36.07
CA LYS A 290 3.46 20.86 35.45
C LYS A 290 2.11 20.57 36.12
N ALA A 291 2.02 20.70 37.45
CA ALA A 291 0.74 20.57 38.14
C ALA A 291 -0.24 21.69 37.75
N LEU A 292 0.24 22.92 37.61
CA LEU A 292 -0.56 24.06 37.16
C LEU A 292 -1.00 23.93 35.70
N GLU A 293 -0.18 23.31 34.83
CA GLU A 293 -0.60 22.95 33.48
C GLU A 293 -1.78 21.98 33.46
N ILE A 294 -1.85 21.03 34.41
CA ILE A 294 -3.01 20.11 34.54
C ILE A 294 -4.30 20.90 34.85
N VAL A 295 -4.20 21.96 35.64
CA VAL A 295 -5.34 22.86 35.94
C VAL A 295 -5.74 23.65 34.70
N ALA A 296 -4.77 24.25 34.02
CA ALA A 296 -5.00 25.05 32.81
C ALA A 296 -5.64 24.24 31.67
N GLN A 297 -5.40 22.93 31.59
CA GLN A 297 -6.01 22.06 30.59
C GLN A 297 -7.54 21.99 30.68
N ASN A 298 -8.12 22.09 31.89
CA ASN A 298 -9.57 22.07 32.12
C ASN A 298 -10.14 23.44 32.48
N ASN A 299 -9.29 24.47 32.61
CA ASN A 299 -9.69 25.85 32.87
C ASN A 299 -8.92 26.81 31.94
N PRO A 300 -9.45 27.10 30.74
CA PRO A 300 -8.79 27.93 29.73
C PRO A 300 -8.47 29.36 30.20
N ASN A 301 -9.18 29.85 31.21
CA ASN A 301 -9.01 31.20 31.77
C ASN A 301 -7.93 31.26 32.87
N PHE A 302 -7.32 30.12 33.22
CA PHE A 302 -6.29 30.04 34.25
C PHE A 302 -4.92 30.46 33.70
N GLN A 303 -4.37 31.57 34.20
CA GLN A 303 -3.07 32.09 33.78
C GLN A 303 -1.93 31.45 34.60
N THR A 304 -1.17 30.54 33.99
CA THR A 304 -0.08 29.81 34.65
C THR A 304 1.27 30.56 34.67
N THR A 305 1.33 31.75 34.09
CA THR A 305 2.58 32.49 33.82
C THR A 305 2.86 33.63 34.80
N LEU A 306 2.02 33.82 35.83
CA LEU A 306 2.22 34.84 36.84
C LEU A 306 3.16 34.32 37.95
N ASP A 307 3.99 35.20 38.50
CA ASP A 307 4.91 34.88 39.62
C ASP A 307 4.17 34.45 40.90
N GLU A 308 2.89 34.80 41.02
CA GLU A 308 1.99 34.39 42.08
C GLU A 308 0.65 33.96 41.47
N VAL A 309 0.27 32.69 41.67
CA VAL A 309 -0.95 32.09 41.11
C VAL A 309 -1.82 31.59 42.26
N GLU A 310 -3.01 32.16 42.41
CA GLU A 310 -3.99 31.71 43.39
C GLU A 310 -4.80 30.53 42.82
N LEU A 311 -4.64 29.35 43.42
CA LEU A 311 -5.37 28.14 43.02
C LEU A 311 -6.45 27.82 44.06
N ASP A 312 -7.71 28.06 43.71
CA ASP A 312 -8.84 27.57 44.51
C ASP A 312 -9.10 26.08 44.22
N ILE A 313 -8.69 25.23 45.15
CA ILE A 313 -8.88 23.77 45.10
C ILE A 313 -10.36 23.37 45.17
N ASN A 314 -11.23 24.20 45.76
CA ASN A 314 -12.64 23.86 45.90
C ASN A 314 -13.44 24.13 44.63
N ALA A 315 -13.01 25.07 43.80
CA ALA A 315 -13.64 25.41 42.52
C ALA A 315 -13.21 24.52 41.32
N GLN A 316 -12.22 23.65 41.50
CA GLN A 316 -11.76 22.76 40.41
C GLN A 316 -12.70 21.56 40.20
N SER A 317 -12.78 21.08 38.95
CA SER A 317 -13.53 19.87 38.62
C SER A 317 -12.93 18.62 39.27
N GLU A 318 -13.77 17.64 39.60
CA GLU A 318 -13.32 16.40 40.27
C GLU A 318 -12.26 15.65 39.44
N SER A 319 -12.37 15.65 38.11
CA SER A 319 -11.37 15.05 37.22
C SER A 319 -10.00 15.73 37.36
N THR A 320 -9.97 17.06 37.41
CA THR A 320 -8.74 17.86 37.61
C THR A 320 -8.13 17.57 38.98
N LEU A 321 -8.97 17.51 40.01
CA LEU A 321 -8.57 17.22 41.38
C LEU A 321 -7.93 15.84 41.55
N TRP A 322 -8.52 14.81 40.93
CA TRP A 322 -7.94 13.47 40.94
C TRP A 322 -6.64 13.38 40.13
N ARG A 323 -6.59 14.02 38.94
CA ARG A 323 -5.36 14.09 38.13
C ARG A 323 -4.22 14.76 38.91
N LEU A 324 -4.49 15.90 39.54
CA LEU A 324 -3.55 16.58 40.43
C LEU A 324 -3.10 15.68 41.58
N ARG A 325 -4.03 14.99 42.25
CA ARG A 325 -3.71 14.09 43.36
C ARG A 325 -2.77 12.96 42.94
N PHE A 326 -3.04 12.30 41.81
CA PHE A 326 -2.19 11.22 41.32
C PHE A 326 -0.82 11.75 40.90
N PHE A 327 -0.76 12.87 40.17
CA PHE A 327 0.48 13.51 39.78
C PHE A 327 1.35 13.87 41.00
N VAL A 328 0.78 14.60 41.98
CA VAL A 328 1.48 15.01 43.21
C VAL A 328 1.94 13.78 44.01
N LYS A 329 1.10 12.74 44.11
CA LYS A 329 1.45 11.50 44.80
C LYS A 329 2.62 10.78 44.12
N ASP A 330 2.68 10.76 42.80
CA ASP A 330 3.71 10.07 42.04
C ASP A 330 5.06 10.79 42.14
N VAL A 331 5.07 12.12 41.98
CA VAL A 331 6.27 12.97 42.17
C VAL A 331 6.83 12.84 43.59
N LEU A 332 5.97 12.86 44.61
CA LEU A 332 6.39 12.73 46.00
C LEU A 332 6.82 11.29 46.38
N LYS A 333 6.27 10.26 45.73
CA LYS A 333 6.71 8.86 45.90
C LYS A 333 8.04 8.60 45.20
N GLY A 334 8.25 9.11 43.99
CA GLY A 334 9.52 9.03 43.27
C GLY A 334 10.68 9.68 44.03
N ARG A 335 10.40 10.73 44.81
CA ARG A 335 11.36 11.33 45.77
C ARG A 335 11.68 10.44 46.98
N ARG A 336 10.73 9.63 47.45
CA ARG A 336 10.94 8.69 48.58
C ARG A 336 11.67 7.41 48.17
N SER A 337 11.48 6.94 46.93
CA SER A 337 12.14 5.73 46.41
C SER A 337 13.64 5.91 46.16
N LYS A 338 14.11 7.13 45.84
CA LYS A 338 15.55 7.42 45.68
C LYS A 338 16.38 7.39 46.98
N SER A 339 15.77 7.08 48.12
CA SER A 339 16.44 7.04 49.44
C SER A 339 16.52 5.63 50.06
N SER A 340 16.00 4.57 49.43
CA SER A 340 16.22 3.19 49.94
C SER A 340 15.88 2.09 48.93
N LYS A 341 16.87 1.19 48.74
CA LYS A 341 16.87 -0.25 48.33
C LYS A 341 17.78 -0.49 47.10
N ASN A 342 18.94 -1.14 47.21
CA ASN A 342 19.19 -2.57 47.44
C ASN A 342 17.96 -3.43 47.78
N GLU A 343 17.41 -4.10 46.78
CA GLU A 343 17.29 -5.58 46.67
C GLU A 343 16.35 -5.97 45.52
N THR A 344 16.78 -6.98 44.78
CA THR A 344 16.20 -7.61 43.59
C THR A 344 15.00 -8.49 43.90
N VAL A 345 13.86 -8.30 43.21
CA VAL A 345 12.94 -9.39 42.77
C VAL A 345 12.14 -8.93 41.53
N ASN A 346 12.29 -9.66 40.41
CA ASN A 346 11.43 -9.85 39.22
C ASN A 346 10.41 -8.76 38.81
N GLU A 347 10.79 -7.87 37.89
CA GLU A 347 9.92 -6.88 37.19
C GLU A 347 10.15 -6.90 35.66
N HIS A 348 9.90 -8.02 34.97
CA HIS A 348 10.17 -8.08 33.52
C HIS A 348 8.97 -7.75 32.61
N ASP A 349 7.72 -7.84 33.10
CA ASP A 349 6.51 -7.68 32.27
C ASP A 349 5.79 -6.33 32.48
N ASP A 350 5.73 -5.81 33.72
CA ASP A 350 5.16 -4.49 34.03
C ASP A 350 5.95 -3.31 33.41
N ASN A 351 7.21 -3.55 33.05
CA ASN A 351 8.12 -2.53 32.54
C ASN A 351 7.83 -2.18 31.07
N ILE A 352 7.33 -3.14 30.27
CA ILE A 352 7.00 -2.93 28.86
C ILE A 352 5.69 -2.14 28.75
N VAL A 353 4.65 -2.54 29.51
CA VAL A 353 3.36 -1.82 29.55
C VAL A 353 3.54 -0.42 30.11
N SER A 354 4.38 -0.24 31.14
CA SER A 354 4.68 1.08 31.72
C SER A 354 5.49 1.97 30.76
N LYS A 355 6.41 1.38 29.98
CA LYS A 355 7.19 2.09 28.95
C LYS A 355 6.28 2.53 27.79
N ARG A 356 5.45 1.63 27.27
CA ARG A 356 4.46 1.94 26.21
C ARG A 356 3.43 2.97 26.66
N LYS A 357 2.92 2.88 27.90
CA LYS A 357 2.03 3.90 28.49
C LYS A 357 2.70 5.27 28.59
N ARG A 358 3.99 5.32 28.94
CA ARG A 358 4.76 6.57 29.02
C ARG A 358 4.98 7.17 27.62
N GLU A 359 5.31 6.34 26.64
CA GLU A 359 5.48 6.73 25.23
C GLU A 359 4.16 7.25 24.63
N ILE A 360 3.01 6.64 24.97
CA ILE A 360 1.68 7.09 24.53
C ILE A 360 1.27 8.40 25.20
N CYS A 361 1.53 8.57 26.51
CA CYS A 361 1.30 9.84 27.18
C CYS A 361 2.15 10.97 26.57
N ASP A 362 3.41 10.68 26.24
CA ASP A 362 4.30 11.64 25.58
C ASP A 362 3.86 11.94 24.13
N ALA A 363 3.34 10.94 23.41
CA ALA A 363 2.78 11.11 22.07
C ALA A 363 1.50 11.96 22.10
N LEU A 364 0.58 11.70 23.04
CA LEU A 364 -0.65 12.48 23.26
C LEU A 364 -0.35 13.93 23.67
N ALA A 365 0.68 14.16 24.47
CA ALA A 365 1.14 15.51 24.82
C ALA A 365 1.69 16.26 23.59
N LYS A 366 2.40 15.56 22.70
CA LYS A 366 2.92 16.14 21.44
C LYS A 366 1.80 16.45 20.43
N THR A 367 0.80 15.58 20.28
CA THR A 367 -0.36 15.84 19.40
C THR A 367 -1.27 16.94 19.95
N ALA A 368 -1.49 17.00 21.27
CA ALA A 368 -2.22 18.12 21.90
C ALA A 368 -1.51 19.47 21.67
N LYS A 369 -0.17 19.49 21.77
CA LYS A 369 0.65 20.68 21.47
C LYS A 369 0.56 21.10 19.99
N ARG A 370 0.53 20.12 19.07
CA ARG A 370 0.33 20.38 17.63
C ARG A 370 -1.08 20.92 17.31
N ARG A 371 -2.14 20.39 17.92
CA ARG A 371 -3.52 20.89 17.77
C ARG A 371 -3.65 22.33 18.30
N LYS A 372 -3.03 22.65 19.44
CA LYS A 372 -3.01 24.01 20.02
C LYS A 372 -2.26 25.02 19.13
N ASN A 373 -1.13 24.63 18.55
CA ASN A 373 -0.37 25.50 17.64
C ASN A 373 -1.10 25.76 16.31
N ARG A 374 -1.89 24.80 15.82
CA ARG A 374 -2.66 24.94 14.58
C ARG A 374 -3.89 25.84 14.76
N ALA A 375 -4.48 25.83 15.97
CA ALA A 375 -5.61 26.70 16.33
C ALA A 375 -5.21 28.16 16.62
N MET A 376 -3.93 28.45 16.89
CA MET A 376 -3.42 29.83 17.05
C MET A 376 -2.83 30.43 15.76
N ALA A 377 -2.70 29.62 14.71
CA ALA A 377 -2.20 30.04 13.39
C ALA A 377 -3.32 30.23 12.35
N SER A 378 -4.57 29.98 12.74
CA SER A 378 -5.80 30.35 12.04
C SER A 378 -6.47 31.50 12.78
#